data_AF-A0A358IW79-F1
#
_entry.id   AF-A0A358IW79-F1
#
_cell.length_a   1.000
_cell.length_b   1.000
_cell.length_c   1.000
_cell.angle_alpha   90.00
_cell.angle_beta   90.00
_cell.angle_gamma   90.00
#
_symmetry.space_group_name_H-M   'P 1'
#
loop_
_entity.id
_entity.type
_entity.pdbx_description
1 polymer ?
#
loop_
_entity_poly.entity_id
_entity_poly.type
_entity_poly.pdbx_seq_one_letter_code
_entity_poly.pdbx_strand_id
1 'polypeptide(L)'
;MRIPFALAALTLLLGACTISTGAEPEATQVAGAVCDVPDDLRPARPYRIPQDEVAADVAVAFNMLAVSWSPQACRSGKDYPDARYQCAANQFGLTLHGLWPNGADNKHPRYCAAPGPA
;
A
#
# COMPACT_ATOMS: atom_id res chain seq x y z
N MET A 1 60.62 -14.63 -30.27
CA MET A 1 60.58 -14.50 -28.79
C MET A 1 59.47 -13.51 -28.41
N ARG A 2 58.20 -13.93 -28.50
CA ARG A 2 57.00 -13.07 -28.35
C ARG A 2 55.90 -13.81 -27.57
N ILE A 3 56.28 -14.55 -26.54
CA ILE A 3 55.39 -15.44 -25.78
C ILE A 3 55.16 -15.02 -24.30
N PRO A 4 55.98 -14.18 -23.61
CA PRO A 4 55.75 -13.97 -22.17
C PRO A 4 54.67 -12.93 -21.83
N PHE A 5 54.31 -12.02 -22.75
CA PHE A 5 53.37 -10.94 -22.43
C PHE A 5 51.89 -11.33 -22.50
N ALA A 6 51.53 -12.35 -23.29
CA ALA A 6 50.13 -12.76 -23.43
C ALA A 6 49.61 -13.56 -22.21
N LEU A 7 50.50 -14.26 -21.50
CA LEU A 7 50.13 -15.05 -20.32
C LEU A 7 49.93 -14.20 -19.06
N ALA A 8 50.64 -13.06 -18.94
CA ALA A 8 50.51 -12.17 -17.78
C ALA A 8 49.21 -11.34 -17.80
N ALA A 9 48.64 -11.07 -18.99
CA ALA A 9 47.38 -10.33 -19.12
C ALA A 9 46.16 -11.20 -18.76
N LEU A 10 46.26 -12.53 -18.93
CA LEU A 10 45.15 -13.45 -18.67
C LEU A 10 44.99 -13.75 -17.17
N THR A 11 46.05 -13.65 -16.37
CA THR A 11 45.97 -13.83 -14.90
C THR A 11 45.44 -12.61 -14.16
N LEU A 12 45.54 -11.39 -14.71
CA LEU A 12 44.93 -10.20 -14.10
C LEU A 12 43.40 -10.12 -14.25
N LEU A 13 42.81 -10.81 -15.23
CA LEU A 13 41.37 -10.79 -15.48
C LEU A 13 40.56 -11.74 -14.58
N LEU A 14 41.19 -12.72 -13.93
CA LEU A 14 40.50 -13.66 -13.03
C LEU A 14 40.44 -13.19 -11.56
N GLY A 15 41.11 -12.10 -11.19
CA GLY A 15 41.10 -11.57 -9.82
C GLY A 15 39.91 -10.65 -9.47
N ALA A 16 39.09 -10.28 -10.44
CA ALA A 16 38.00 -9.31 -10.25
C ALA A 16 36.63 -9.95 -9.94
N CYS A 17 36.51 -11.27 -9.99
CA CYS A 17 35.32 -11.97 -9.51
C CYS A 17 35.37 -12.05 -7.98
N THR A 18 35.17 -10.91 -7.32
CA THR A 18 34.66 -10.91 -5.95
C THR A 18 33.28 -11.53 -6.03
N ILE A 19 33.16 -12.75 -5.51
CA ILE A 19 31.87 -13.40 -5.29
C ILE A 19 31.11 -12.43 -4.39
N SER A 20 30.13 -11.73 -4.95
CA SER A 20 29.12 -11.04 -4.15
C SER A 20 28.46 -12.11 -3.31
N THR A 21 28.88 -12.24 -2.05
CA THR A 21 28.06 -12.88 -1.03
C THR A 21 26.76 -12.10 -1.04
N GLY A 22 25.70 -12.72 -1.58
CA GLY A 22 24.38 -12.12 -1.66
C GLY A 22 24.05 -11.54 -0.29
N ALA A 23 23.57 -10.30 -0.26
CA ALA A 23 23.04 -9.72 0.96
C ALA A 23 21.94 -10.66 1.45
N GLU A 24 22.18 -11.36 2.57
CA GLU A 24 21.09 -12.02 3.25
C GLU A 24 20.05 -10.95 3.57
N PRO A 25 18.77 -11.17 3.29
CA PRO A 25 17.75 -10.22 3.71
C PRO A 25 17.88 -10.10 5.22
N GLU A 26 18.33 -8.93 5.69
CA GLU A 26 18.36 -8.64 7.10
C GLU A 26 16.94 -8.82 7.60
N ALA A 27 16.73 -9.85 8.41
CA ALA A 27 15.44 -10.14 9.01
C ALA A 27 15.12 -8.96 9.92
N THR A 28 14.43 -7.97 9.35
CA THR A 28 13.85 -6.86 10.10
C THR A 28 12.88 -7.49 11.06
N GLN A 29 13.31 -7.60 12.32
CA GLN A 29 12.44 -7.88 13.43
C GLN A 29 11.51 -6.68 13.52
N VAL A 30 10.35 -6.76 12.86
CA VAL A 30 9.24 -5.92 13.23
C VAL A 30 8.91 -6.39 14.64
N ALA A 31 9.41 -5.67 15.64
CA ALA A 31 8.99 -5.86 17.02
C ALA A 31 7.47 -5.87 16.95
N GLY A 32 6.88 -7.05 17.19
CA GLY A 32 5.46 -7.25 17.01
C GLY A 32 4.78 -6.16 17.78
N ALA A 33 4.16 -5.22 17.07
CA ALA A 33 3.28 -4.26 17.67
C ALA A 33 2.22 -5.13 18.33
N VAL A 34 2.34 -5.29 19.64
CA VAL A 34 1.29 -5.90 20.44
C VAL A 34 0.06 -5.10 20.06
N CYS A 35 -0.92 -5.77 19.47
CA CYS A 35 -2.24 -5.19 19.25
C CYS A 35 -2.83 -4.96 20.65
N ASP A 36 -2.42 -3.87 21.29
CA ASP A 36 -3.02 -3.38 22.52
C ASP A 36 -4.28 -2.62 22.09
N VAL A 37 -5.36 -3.37 22.00
CA VAL A 37 -6.66 -2.85 21.60
C VAL A 37 -7.21 -2.08 22.78
N PRO A 38 -7.48 -0.76 22.65
CA PRO A 38 -7.95 0.03 23.78
C PRO A 38 -9.25 -0.51 24.39
N ASP A 39 -9.34 -0.55 25.72
CA ASP A 39 -10.56 -0.99 26.42
C ASP A 39 -11.76 -0.05 26.21
N ASP A 40 -11.50 1.15 25.67
CA ASP A 40 -12.51 2.19 25.40
C ASP A 40 -12.96 2.23 23.93
N LEU A 41 -12.78 1.14 23.17
CA LEU A 41 -13.31 1.05 21.81
C LEU A 41 -14.82 1.28 21.79
N ARG A 42 -15.22 2.40 21.18
CA ARG A 42 -16.63 2.71 20.91
C ARG A 42 -17.02 2.10 19.57
N PRO A 43 -18.12 1.33 19.49
CA PRO A 43 -18.65 0.85 18.22
C PRO A 43 -18.81 2.01 17.23
N ALA A 44 -18.51 1.75 15.96
CA ALA A 44 -18.75 2.71 14.90
C ALA A 44 -20.23 3.12 14.90
N ARG A 45 -20.51 4.38 14.56
CA ARG A 45 -21.90 4.85 14.49
C ARG A 45 -22.69 3.98 13.51
N PRO A 46 -23.90 3.53 13.88
CA PRO A 46 -24.74 2.75 12.97
C PRO A 46 -24.94 3.53 11.67
N TYR A 47 -24.54 2.92 10.56
CA TYR A 47 -24.75 3.49 9.22
C TYR A 47 -25.98 2.83 8.60
N ARG A 48 -26.99 3.64 8.29
CA ARG A 48 -28.16 3.18 7.52
C ARG A 48 -27.80 3.26 6.05
N ILE A 49 -27.79 2.11 5.37
CA ILE A 49 -27.58 2.04 3.93
C ILE A 49 -28.74 2.75 3.21
N PRO A 50 -28.49 3.81 2.43
CA PRO A 50 -29.49 4.41 1.55
C PRO A 50 -29.92 3.37 0.52
N GLN A 51 -31.20 3.01 0.52
CA GLN A 51 -31.70 1.89 -0.31
C GLN A 51 -31.64 2.20 -1.80
N ASP A 52 -31.73 3.48 -2.17
CA ASP A 52 -31.58 4.00 -3.52
C ASP A 52 -30.14 3.96 -4.04
N GLU A 53 -29.15 3.80 -3.15
CA GLU A 53 -27.75 3.60 -3.53
C GLU A 53 -27.34 2.12 -3.64
N VAL A 54 -28.20 1.16 -3.26
CA VAL A 54 -27.87 -0.28 -3.34
C VAL A 54 -27.69 -0.70 -4.80
N ALA A 55 -26.54 -1.31 -5.09
CA ALA A 55 -26.18 -1.79 -6.42
C ALA A 55 -25.54 -3.18 -6.34
N ALA A 56 -26.17 -4.08 -5.58
CA ALA A 56 -25.66 -5.44 -5.34
C ALA A 56 -25.72 -6.35 -6.60
N ASP A 57 -26.56 -5.99 -7.58
CA ASP A 57 -26.77 -6.70 -8.84
C ASP A 57 -25.82 -6.26 -9.97
N VAL A 58 -25.01 -5.23 -9.74
CA VAL A 58 -24.07 -4.73 -10.74
C VAL A 58 -22.85 -5.64 -10.78
N ALA A 59 -22.49 -6.11 -11.97
CA ALA A 59 -21.28 -6.90 -12.17
C ALA A 59 -20.02 -6.02 -12.03
N VAL A 60 -18.98 -6.58 -11.42
CA VAL A 60 -17.65 -5.94 -11.37
C VAL A 60 -17.01 -6.04 -12.75
N ALA A 61 -16.72 -4.90 -13.38
CA ALA A 61 -15.98 -4.83 -14.64
C ALA A 61 -14.47 -4.67 -14.40
N PHE A 62 -14.09 -3.88 -13.40
CA PHE A 62 -12.70 -3.69 -13.00
C PHE A 62 -12.59 -3.30 -11.52
N ASN A 63 -11.37 -3.40 -10.97
CA ASN A 63 -11.05 -2.86 -9.65
C ASN A 63 -10.20 -1.60 -9.81
N MET A 64 -10.60 -0.52 -9.18
CA MET A 64 -9.87 0.72 -9.15
C MET A 64 -9.11 0.86 -7.83
N LEU A 65 -7.78 0.98 -7.90
CA LEU A 65 -6.96 1.35 -6.76
C LEU A 65 -6.85 2.87 -6.71
N ALA A 66 -7.63 3.50 -5.83
CA ALA A 66 -7.57 4.93 -5.60
C ALA A 66 -6.46 5.26 -4.61
N VAL A 67 -5.63 6.24 -4.96
CA VAL A 67 -4.57 6.77 -4.10
C VAL A 67 -4.73 8.27 -3.93
N SER A 68 -4.30 8.79 -2.78
CA SER A 68 -4.35 10.23 -2.46
C SER A 68 -2.96 10.79 -2.20
N TRP A 69 -2.70 11.99 -2.68
CA TRP A 69 -1.46 12.72 -2.42
C TRP A 69 -1.57 13.51 -1.11
N SER A 70 -0.93 13.01 -0.06
CA SER A 70 -1.12 13.54 1.31
C SER A 70 -0.75 15.01 1.47
N PRO A 71 0.37 15.53 0.91
CA PRO A 71 0.71 16.94 1.07
C PRO A 71 -0.33 17.91 0.52
N GLN A 72 -1.00 17.57 -0.60
CA GLN A 72 -2.09 18.39 -1.12
C GLN A 72 -3.37 18.22 -0.30
N ALA A 73 -3.70 16.99 0.10
CA ALA A 73 -4.87 16.72 0.93
C ALA A 73 -4.80 17.50 2.26
N CYS A 74 -3.68 17.40 2.97
CA CYS A 74 -3.43 18.08 4.23
C CYS A 74 -3.40 19.61 4.09
N ARG A 75 -2.93 20.14 2.95
CA ARG A 75 -2.98 21.60 2.68
C ARG A 75 -4.41 22.08 2.41
N SER A 76 -5.21 21.29 1.70
CA SER A 76 -6.55 21.69 1.27
C SER A 76 -7.60 21.71 2.39
N GLY A 77 -7.31 21.07 3.53
CA GLY A 77 -8.19 21.07 4.70
C GLY A 77 -9.57 20.44 4.45
N LYS A 78 -9.76 19.67 3.37
CA LYS A 78 -10.97 18.86 3.20
C LYS A 78 -11.07 17.92 4.40
N ASP A 79 -12.28 17.73 4.93
CA ASP A 79 -12.61 16.95 6.14
C ASP A 79 -12.09 15.50 6.07
N TYR A 80 -10.78 15.32 6.18
CA TYR A 80 -10.12 14.04 6.24
C TYR A 80 -10.31 13.54 7.67
N PRO A 81 -10.96 12.38 7.87
CA PRO A 81 -11.37 11.93 9.20
C PRO A 81 -10.20 11.74 10.17
N ASP A 82 -8.97 11.59 9.64
CA ASP A 82 -7.77 11.25 10.42
C ASP A 82 -6.61 12.24 10.23
N ALA A 83 -6.90 13.53 10.05
CA ALA A 83 -5.87 14.58 9.90
C ALA A 83 -4.83 14.55 11.05
N ARG A 84 -5.24 14.18 12.26
CA ARG A 84 -4.33 14.03 13.42
C ARG A 84 -3.22 13.00 13.22
N TYR A 85 -3.42 11.99 12.38
CA TYR A 85 -2.42 10.97 12.10
C TYR A 85 -1.72 11.24 10.77
N GLN A 86 -2.50 11.45 9.71
CA GLN A 86 -1.94 11.61 8.37
C GLN A 86 -1.22 12.95 8.18
N CYS A 87 -1.74 14.02 8.79
CA CYS A 87 -1.26 15.38 8.54
C CYS A 87 -0.36 15.96 9.64
N ALA A 88 -0.28 15.36 10.83
CA ALA A 88 0.48 15.92 11.96
C ALA A 88 1.97 16.16 11.64
N ALA A 89 2.64 15.15 11.09
CA ALA A 89 4.02 15.27 10.61
C ALA A 89 4.12 15.35 9.08
N ASN A 90 2.98 15.20 8.38
CA ASN A 90 2.85 15.27 6.92
C ASN A 90 3.96 14.51 6.16
N GLN A 91 4.35 13.35 6.68
CA GLN A 91 5.47 12.55 6.17
C GLN A 91 5.08 11.60 5.03
N PHE A 92 3.78 11.47 4.76
CA PHE A 92 3.27 10.53 3.77
C PHE A 92 3.28 11.15 2.37
N GLY A 93 3.60 10.33 1.37
CA GLY A 93 3.43 10.66 -0.03
C GLY A 93 2.05 10.23 -0.54
N LEU A 94 2.04 9.26 -1.46
CA LEU A 94 0.81 8.58 -1.86
C LEU A 94 0.32 7.68 -0.72
N THR A 95 -0.96 7.79 -0.39
CA THR A 95 -1.65 6.95 0.59
C THR A 95 -2.78 6.19 -0.09
N LEU A 96 -3.08 4.99 0.41
CA LEU A 96 -4.24 4.23 -0.05
C LEU A 96 -5.51 5.02 0.31
N HIS A 97 -6.31 5.35 -0.69
CA HIS A 97 -7.64 5.89 -0.50
C HIS A 97 -8.68 4.78 -0.45
N GLY A 98 -8.55 3.80 -1.36
CA GLY A 98 -9.41 2.62 -1.36
C GLY A 98 -9.19 1.72 -2.56
N LEU A 99 -9.68 0.48 -2.44
CA LEU A 99 -9.80 -0.46 -3.54
C LEU A 99 -11.29 -0.65 -3.83
N TRP A 100 -11.75 -0.20 -4.99
CA TRP A 100 -13.18 -0.14 -5.31
C TRP A 100 -13.52 -1.02 -6.51
N PRO A 101 -14.48 -1.94 -6.38
CA PRO A 101 -15.10 -2.58 -7.53
C PRO A 101 -15.91 -1.56 -8.32
N ASN A 102 -15.67 -1.48 -9.63
CA ASN A 102 -16.39 -0.59 -10.54
C ASN A 102 -17.14 -1.41 -11.60
N GLY A 103 -18.37 -1.00 -11.90
CA GLY A 103 -19.11 -1.50 -13.06
C GLY A 103 -18.57 -0.92 -14.38
N ALA A 104 -19.07 -1.44 -15.50
CA ALA A 104 -18.63 -1.03 -16.84
C ALA A 104 -19.01 0.42 -17.18
N ASP A 105 -20.13 0.89 -16.63
CA ASP A 105 -20.66 2.24 -16.83
C ASP A 105 -20.58 3.08 -15.52
N ASN A 106 -21.32 4.18 -15.44
CA ASN A 106 -21.39 5.07 -14.27
C ASN A 106 -22.18 4.50 -13.08
N LYS A 107 -22.38 3.17 -13.02
CA LYS A 107 -22.99 2.47 -11.89
C LYS A 107 -21.98 1.48 -11.32
N HIS A 108 -21.76 1.51 -10.01
CA HIS A 108 -20.71 0.72 -9.36
C HIS A 108 -21.28 -0.20 -8.29
N PRO A 109 -20.83 -1.46 -8.20
CA PRO A 109 -21.23 -2.39 -7.16
C PRO A 109 -21.01 -1.79 -5.76
N ARG A 110 -22.06 -1.73 -4.95
CA ARG A 110 -21.98 -1.22 -3.57
C ARG A 110 -23.10 -1.80 -2.71
N TYR A 111 -22.81 -1.93 -1.42
CA TYR A 111 -23.69 -2.56 -0.43
C TYR A 111 -24.08 -4.00 -0.82
N CYS A 112 -23.11 -4.77 -1.32
CA CYS A 112 -23.33 -6.11 -1.90
C CYS A 112 -23.70 -7.19 -0.88
N ALA A 113 -23.41 -6.96 0.41
CA ALA A 113 -23.77 -7.85 1.50
C ALA A 113 -24.36 -7.02 2.65
N ALA A 114 -25.21 -7.66 3.46
CA ALA A 114 -25.65 -7.05 4.71
C ALA A 114 -24.41 -6.69 5.56
N PRO A 115 -24.42 -5.54 6.26
CA PRO A 115 -23.36 -5.25 7.21
C PRO A 115 -23.28 -6.39 8.23
N GLY A 116 -22.05 -6.75 8.62
CA GLY A 116 -21.82 -7.78 9.64
C GLY A 116 -22.55 -7.46 10.95
N PRO A 117 -22.61 -8.42 11.90
CA PRO A 117 -23.24 -8.18 13.20
C PRO A 117 -22.66 -6.91 13.85
N ALA A 118 -23.55 -6.07 14.37
CA ALA A 118 -23.21 -4.84 15.08
C ALA A 118 -22.66 -5.13 16.48
#